data_AF-A0A928X4K1-F1
#
_entry.id   AF-A0A928X4K1-F1
#
_cell.length_a   1.000
_cell.length_b   1.000
_cell.length_c   1.000
_cell.angle_alpha   90.00
_cell.angle_beta   90.00
_cell.angle_gamma   90.00
#
_symmetry.space_group_name_H-M   'P 1'
#
loop_
_entity.id
_entity.type
_entity.pdbx_description
1 polymer ?
#
loop_
_entity_poly.entity_id
_entity_poly.type
_entity_poly.pdbx_seq_one_letter_code
_entity_poly.pdbx_strand_id
1 'polypeptide(L)' 'MLKPKYIFNLGEYEVEGDIFGWNFKVLKEGQIIATIQEEIFHIRDTYVISVNDEDALNVLMVVLAIDASKCTRDTVIAFD' A
#
# COMPACT_ATOMS: atom_id res chain seq x y z
N MET A 1 -19.59 7.26 -5.59
CA MET A 1 -18.37 8.07 -5.50
C MET A 1 -17.23 7.21 -6.03
N LEU A 2 -16.60 7.58 -7.14
CA LEU A 2 -15.46 6.83 -7.69
C LEU A 2 -14.29 7.01 -6.72
N LYS A 3 -13.81 5.92 -6.11
CA LYS A 3 -12.56 5.94 -5.36
C LYS A 3 -11.42 5.99 -6.38
N PRO A 4 -10.46 6.92 -6.27
CA PRO A 4 -9.33 6.96 -7.19
C PRO A 4 -8.52 5.66 -7.05
N LYS A 5 -8.33 4.94 -8.16
CA LYS A 5 -7.43 3.79 -8.25
C LYS A 5 -6.06 4.33 -8.65
N TYR A 6 -5.03 4.01 -7.88
CA TYR A 6 -3.65 4.33 -8.21
C TYR A 6 -2.93 3.06 -8.66
N ILE A 7 -2.03 3.22 -9.63
CA ILE A 7 -1.08 2.20 -10.09
C ILE A 7 0.29 2.87 -10.10
N PHE A 8 1.24 2.32 -9.35
CA PHE A 8 2.63 2.77 -9.38
C PHE A 8 3.58 1.60 -9.15
N ASN A 9 4.78 1.73 -9.73
CA ASN A 9 5.80 0.68 -9.73
C ASN A 9 6.89 1.02 -8.71
N LEU A 10 7.23 0.04 -7.88
CA LEU A 10 8.34 0.09 -6.91
C LEU A 10 9.26 -1.10 -7.20
N GLY A 11 10.19 -0.93 -8.14
CA GLY A 11 11.02 -2.05 -8.61
C GLY A 11 10.18 -3.16 -9.24
N GLU A 12 10.16 -4.34 -8.62
CA GLU A 12 9.39 -5.52 -9.08
C GLU A 12 7.91 -5.51 -8.65
N TYR A 13 7.50 -4.51 -7.86
CA TYR A 13 6.17 -4.46 -7.25
C TYR A 13 5.26 -3.44 -7.92
N GLU A 14 4.00 -3.82 -8.15
CA GLU A 14 2.94 -2.95 -8.62
C GLU A 14 1.89 -2.80 -7.52
N VAL A 15 1.52 -1.56 -7.18
CA VAL A 15 0.51 -1.28 -6.15
C VAL A 15 -0.78 -0.82 -6.80
N GLU A 16 -1.87 -1.53 -6.59
CA GLU A 16 -3.19 -1.21 -7.14
C GLU A 16 -4.24 -0.97 -6.05
N GLY A 17 -4.95 0.16 -6.10
CA GLY A 17 -6.18 0.32 -5.30
C GLY A 17 -6.48 1.74 -4.80
N ASP A 18 -7.39 1.81 -3.83
CA ASP A 18 -7.75 3.03 -3.10
C ASP A 18 -6.79 3.19 -1.93
N ILE A 19 -5.67 3.85 -2.21
CA ILE A 19 -4.64 4.12 -1.22
C ILE A 19 -5.21 5.04 -0.13
N PHE A 20 -6.10 5.98 -0.45
CA PHE A 20 -6.65 6.93 0.53
C PHE A 20 -7.41 6.23 1.65
N GLY A 21 -8.17 5.20 1.33
CA GLY A 21 -8.88 4.35 2.31
C GLY A 21 -8.16 3.04 2.65
N TRP A 22 -6.84 2.94 2.44
CA TRP A 22 -6.03 1.76 2.81
C TRP A 22 -6.55 0.42 2.26
N ASN A 23 -7.17 0.46 1.09
CA ASN A 23 -7.69 -0.71 0.39
C ASN A 23 -6.90 -0.89 -0.91
N PHE A 24 -5.74 -1.54 -0.80
CA PHE A 24 -4.86 -1.76 -1.95
C PHE A 24 -4.20 -3.14 -1.94
N LYS A 25 -3.71 -3.53 -3.11
CA LYS A 25 -3.04 -4.80 -3.36
C LYS A 25 -1.62 -4.52 -3.84
N VAL A 26 -0.69 -5.38 -3.46
CA VAL A 26 0.66 -5.39 -4.00
C VAL A 26 0.78 -6.62 -4.90
N LEU A 27 1.22 -6.39 -6.12
CA LEU A 27 1.43 -7.41 -7.13
C LEU A 27 2.93 -7.53 -7.41
N LYS A 28 3.37 -8.76 -7.68
CA LYS A 28 4.70 -9.07 -8.22
C LYS A 28 4.49 -9.93 -9.46
N GLU A 29 5.01 -9.51 -10.60
CA GLU A 29 4.81 -10.19 -11.89
C GLU A 29 3.33 -10.49 -12.21
N GLY A 30 2.43 -9.58 -11.85
CA GLY A 30 0.98 -9.73 -12.03
C GLY A 30 0.27 -10.64 -11.03
N GLN A 31 0.98 -11.23 -10.06
CA GLN A 31 0.39 -12.03 -8.99
C GLN A 31 0.22 -11.20 -7.72
N ILE A 32 -0.93 -11.31 -7.06
CA ILE A 32 -1.18 -10.65 -5.78
C ILE A 32 -0.35 -11.35 -4.70
N ILE A 33 0.63 -10.63 -4.16
CA ILE A 33 1.47 -11.10 -3.05
C ILE A 33 1.03 -10.51 -1.71
N ALA A 34 0.30 -9.39 -1.73
CA ALA A 34 -0.27 -8.82 -0.53
C ALA A 34 -1.57 -8.05 -0.76
N THR A 35 -2.39 -8.00 0.29
CA THR A 35 -3.58 -7.15 0.37
C THR A 35 -3.58 -6.38 1.68
N ILE A 36 -3.83 -5.08 1.59
CA ILE A 36 -3.92 -4.17 2.72
C ILE A 36 -5.37 -3.68 2.79
N GLN A 37 -5.95 -3.75 3.98
CA GLN A 37 -7.33 -3.34 4.25
C GLN A 37 -7.39 -2.55 5.57
N GLU A 38 -8.18 -1.49 5.57
CA GLU A 38 -8.55 -0.73 6.77
C GLU A 38 -9.38 -1.61 7.71
N GLU A 39 -9.01 -1.69 8.99
CA GLU A 39 -9.83 -2.42 9.95
C GLU A 39 -11.06 -1.60 10.34
N ILE A 40 -12.26 -2.18 10.21
CA ILE A 40 -13.53 -1.44 10.30
C ILE A 40 -13.92 -1.16 11.77
N PHE A 41 -13.23 -1.72 12.77
CA PHE A 41 -13.75 -1.77 14.13
C PHE A 41 -12.95 -1.11 15.25
N HIS A 42 -11.69 -0.71 15.11
CA HIS A 42 -10.94 -0.10 16.23
C HIS A 42 -10.37 1.28 15.88
N ILE A 43 -10.31 2.11 16.91
CA ILE A 43 -9.99 3.55 16.93
C ILE A 43 -8.80 3.85 16.02
N ARG A 44 -9.12 4.42 14.84
CA ARG A 44 -8.28 4.94 13.74
C ARG A 44 -6.78 4.67 13.87
N ASP A 45 -6.26 3.93 12.88
CA ASP A 45 -4.84 3.66 12.55
C ASP A 45 -4.42 2.18 12.70
N THR A 46 -5.34 1.24 12.48
CA THR A 46 -5.01 -0.21 12.38
C THR A 46 -5.31 -0.72 10.98
N TYR A 47 -4.32 -1.38 10.37
CA TYR A 47 -4.39 -1.97 9.02
C TYR A 47 -4.14 -3.47 9.11
N VAL A 48 -4.92 -4.23 8.35
CA VAL A 48 -4.69 -5.66 8.17
C VAL A 48 -3.90 -5.86 6.88
N ILE A 49 -2.72 -6.45 7.02
CA ILE A 49 -1.84 -6.81 5.91
C ILE A 49 -1.84 -8.33 5.81
N SER A 50 -2.40 -8.86 4.72
CA SER A 50 -2.26 -10.27 4.35
C SER A 50 -1.16 -10.36 3.30
N VAL A 51 -0.08 -11.07 3.58
CA VAL A 51 1.11 -11.15 2.74
C VAL A 51 1.76 -12.53 2.89
N ASN A 52 2.44 -12.99 1.84
CA ASN A 52 3.28 -14.18 1.92
C ASN A 52 4.54 -13.89 2.77
N ASP A 53 4.99 -14.86 3.57
CA ASP A 53 6.10 -14.66 4.52
C ASP A 53 7.38 -14.13 3.84
N GLU A 54 7.67 -14.56 2.62
CA GLU A 54 8.85 -14.16 1.84
C GLU A 54 8.84 -12.67 1.46
N ASP A 55 7.66 -12.07 1.30
CA ASP A 55 7.47 -10.70 0.84
C ASP A 55 7.09 -9.73 1.98
N ALA A 56 6.90 -10.24 3.20
CA ALA A 56 6.36 -9.49 4.32
C ALA A 56 7.14 -8.21 4.64
N LEU A 57 8.48 -8.26 4.62
CA LEU A 57 9.33 -7.10 4.87
C LEU A 57 9.21 -6.04 3.77
N ASN A 58 9.20 -6.47 2.50
CA ASN A 58 9.10 -5.57 1.35
C ASN A 58 7.75 -4.86 1.34
N VAL A 59 6.66 -5.60 1.54
CA VAL A 59 5.30 -5.06 1.60
C VAL A 59 5.16 -4.08 2.77
N LEU A 60 5.76 -4.37 3.93
CA LEU A 60 5.77 -3.44 5.05
C LEU A 60 6.47 -2.11 4.70
N MET A 61 7.60 -2.15 3.98
CA MET A 61 8.25 -0.91 3.52
C MET A 61 7.36 -0.10 2.57
N VAL A 62 6.63 -0.77 1.67
CA VAL A 62 5.66 -0.10 0.79
C VAL A 62 4.58 0.61 1.59
N VAL A 63 4.00 -0.07 2.58
CA VAL A 63 2.98 0.48 3.48
C VAL A 63 3.50 1.72 4.21
N LEU A 64 4.73 1.68 4.73
CA LEU A 64 5.35 2.81 5.42
C LEU A 64 5.67 3.99 4.48
N ALA A 65 6.13 3.71 3.26
CA ALA A 65 6.37 4.77 2.26
C ALA A 65 5.07 5.49 1.88
N ILE A 66 3.98 4.73 1.72
CA ILE A 66 2.64 5.27 1.51
C ILE A 66 2.20 6.11 2.71
N ASP A 67 2.36 5.61 3.95
CA ASP A 67 2.01 6.34 5.17
C ASP A 67 2.76 7.68 5.28
N ALA A 68 4.07 7.65 5.06
CA ALA A 68 4.94 8.82 5.07
C ALA A 68 4.52 9.86 4.00
N SER A 69 4.13 9.40 2.81
CA SER A 69 3.62 10.29 1.74
C SER A 69 2.28 10.95 2.10
N LYS A 70 1.46 10.33 2.95
CA LYS A 70 0.20 10.92 3.44
C LYS A 70 0.43 11.89 4.60
N CYS A 71 1.40 11.59 5.46
CA CYS A 71 1.75 12.45 6.61
C CYS A 71 2.40 13.77 6.16
N THR A 72 3.07 13.75 5.01
CA THR A 72 3.85 14.88 4.49
C THR A 72 3.21 15.42 3.21
N ARG A 73 2.42 16.50 3.30
CA ARG A 73 1.90 17.18 2.09
C ARG A 73 3.01 17.79 1.20
N ASP A 74 4.28 17.75 1.62
CA ASP A 74 5.38 18.50 1.01
C ASP A 74 6.65 17.67 0.67
N THR A 75 6.61 16.34 0.63
CA THR A 75 7.79 15.58 0.18
C THR A 75 7.41 14.45 -0.76
N VAL A 76 7.60 14.73 -2.05
CA VAL A 76 7.57 13.72 -3.11
C VAL A 76 8.72 12.76 -2.84
N ILE A 77 8.40 11.53 -2.46
CA ILE A 77 9.37 10.44 -2.48
C ILE A 77 9.53 10.05 -3.94
N ALA A 78 10.40 10.76 -4.65
CA ALA A 78 10.81 10.38 -5.99
C ALA A 78 11.76 9.19 -5.85
N PHE A 79 11.32 8.02 -6.32
CA PHE A 79 12.21 6.92 -6.65
C PHE A 79 12.55 7.10 -8.12
N ASP A 80 13.75 7.59 -8.40
CA ASP A 80 14.38 7.59 -9.73
C ASP A 80 14.95 6.19 -10.01
#